data_AF-A0A836TFU2-F1
#
_entry.id   AF-A0A836TFU2-F1
#
_cell.length_a   1.000
_cell.length_b   1.000
_cell.length_c   1.000
_cell.angle_alpha   90.00
_cell.angle_beta   90.00
_cell.angle_gamma   90.00
#
_symmetry.space_group_name_H-M   'P 1'
#
loop_
_entity.id
_entity.type
_entity.pdbx_description
1 polymer ?
#
loop_
_entity_poly.entity_id
_entity_poly.type
_entity_poly.pdbx_seq_one_letter_code
_entity_poly.pdbx_strand_id
1 'polypeptide(L)'
;MEIEQVQEYCREALQLAELEGAHASLSFLIGEKFGLNFRLLRKARRKLQFLYPHDDMSEDHPLSLGGRALKMSYALTVQEHYSVPLEQVKHLESLLANFAKAILSTFSQEDIKNYLDSSPSLGLRPDPKEAEGLESEFSADNLLLEAEELLALEDIKKLLLQEKSG
;
A
#
# COMPACT_ATOMS: atom_id res chain seq x y z
N MET A 1 -12.51 0.64 5.55
CA MET A 1 -11.78 1.15 6.73
C MET A 1 -11.95 2.65 6.69
N GLU A 2 -12.37 3.24 7.80
CA GLU A 2 -12.69 4.67 7.87
C GLU A 2 -11.59 5.45 8.58
N ILE A 3 -11.59 6.77 8.42
CA ILE A 3 -10.62 7.67 9.09
C ILE A 3 -10.75 7.56 10.62
N GLU A 4 -11.94 7.31 11.14
CA GLU A 4 -12.19 7.11 12.58
C GLU A 4 -11.41 5.91 13.12
N GLN A 5 -11.41 4.79 12.38
CA GLN A 5 -10.65 3.59 12.73
C GLN A 5 -9.14 3.84 12.71
N VAL A 6 -8.67 4.68 11.79
CA VAL A 6 -7.26 5.10 11.75
C VAL A 6 -6.87 5.85 13.01
N GLN A 7 -7.74 6.75 13.50
CA GLN A 7 -7.49 7.48 14.75
C GLN A 7 -7.50 6.55 15.98
N GLU A 8 -8.39 5.56 16.00
CA GLU A 8 -8.42 4.52 17.03
C GLU A 8 -7.10 3.73 17.06
N TYR A 9 -6.62 3.26 15.91
CA TYR A 9 -5.32 2.58 15.83
C TYR A 9 -4.16 3.45 16.29
N CYS A 10 -4.18 4.76 16.02
CA CYS A 10 -3.16 5.68 16.53
C CYS A 10 -3.21 5.80 18.06
N ARG A 11 -4.41 5.82 18.67
CA ARG A 11 -4.56 5.83 20.12
C ARG A 11 -4.10 4.52 20.76
N GLU A 12 -4.47 3.39 20.18
CA GLU A 12 -4.01 2.06 20.64
C GLU A 12 -2.48 1.96 20.56
N ALA A 13 -1.88 2.44 19.47
CA ALA A 13 -0.42 2.43 19.33
C ALA A 13 0.28 3.34 20.33
N LEU A 14 -0.32 4.48 20.72
CA LEU A 14 0.22 5.31 21.81
C LEU A 14 0.21 4.57 23.14
N GLN A 15 -0.87 3.85 23.46
CA GLN A 15 -0.94 3.02 24.67
C GLN A 15 0.11 1.91 24.65
N LEU A 16 0.31 1.27 23.50
CA LEU A 16 1.40 0.30 23.31
C LEU A 16 2.79 0.94 23.46
N ALA A 17 2.94 2.21 23.07
CA ALA A 17 4.24 2.88 23.12
C ALA A 17 4.68 3.13 24.56
N GLU A 18 3.72 3.43 25.44
CA GLU A 18 3.95 3.59 26.87
C GLU A 18 4.38 2.28 27.55
N LEU A 19 3.91 1.12 27.05
CA LEU A 19 4.14 -0.19 27.64
C LEU A 19 5.37 -0.91 27.07
N GLU A 20 5.51 -0.92 25.74
CA GLU A 20 6.47 -1.75 25.01
C GLU A 20 7.46 -0.94 24.15
N GLY A 21 7.28 0.38 24.11
CA GLY A 21 8.14 1.31 23.38
C GLY A 21 7.69 1.59 21.95
N ALA A 22 8.28 2.63 21.34
CA ALA A 22 7.88 3.13 20.02
C ALA A 22 8.00 2.09 18.90
N HIS A 23 8.97 1.18 18.98
CA HIS A 23 9.18 0.15 17.96
C HIS A 23 8.01 -0.84 17.88
N ALA A 24 7.50 -1.32 19.02
CA ALA A 24 6.36 -2.23 19.08
C ALA A 24 5.09 -1.56 18.52
N SER A 25 4.87 -0.30 18.88
CA SER A 25 3.76 0.50 18.37
C SER A 25 3.81 0.73 16.87
N LEU A 26 5.00 1.02 16.33
CA LEU A 26 5.22 1.18 14.90
C LEU A 26 5.09 -0.16 14.16
N SER A 27 5.45 -1.27 14.79
CA SER A 27 5.19 -2.62 14.26
C SER A 27 3.69 -2.88 14.09
N PHE A 28 2.90 -2.60 15.12
CA PHE A 28 1.45 -2.72 15.05
C PHE A 28 0.85 -1.79 13.98
N LEU A 29 1.25 -0.52 14.00
CA LEU A 29 0.58 0.50 13.23
C LEU A 29 1.03 0.52 11.76
N ILE A 30 2.34 0.50 11.50
CA ILE A 30 2.89 0.46 10.14
C ILE A 30 2.93 -0.97 9.61
N GLY A 31 3.49 -1.91 10.39
CA GLY A 31 3.67 -3.29 9.96
C GLY A 31 2.33 -3.97 9.69
N GLU A 32 1.42 -3.98 10.66
CA GLU A 32 0.15 -4.68 10.50
C GLU A 32 -0.93 -3.81 9.86
N LYS A 33 -1.28 -2.65 10.43
CA LYS A 33 -2.47 -1.91 9.96
C LYS A 33 -2.22 -1.20 8.63
N PHE A 34 -1.16 -0.41 8.54
CA PHE A 34 -0.83 0.33 7.32
C PHE A 34 -0.41 -0.61 6.18
N GLY A 35 0.48 -1.56 6.47
CA GLY A 35 0.99 -2.56 5.51
C GLY A 35 -0.12 -3.36 4.82
N LEU A 36 -1.13 -3.82 5.58
CA LEU A 36 -2.28 -4.54 5.01
C LEU A 36 -3.06 -3.67 4.01
N ASN A 37 -3.34 -2.41 4.34
CA ASN A 37 -4.07 -1.51 3.45
C ASN A 37 -3.22 -1.12 2.23
N PHE A 38 -1.92 -0.94 2.41
CA PHE A 38 -0.97 -0.69 1.33
C PHE A 38 -0.92 -1.88 0.34
N ARG A 39 -0.94 -3.12 0.85
CA ARG A 39 -1.06 -4.32 0.02
C ARG A 39 -2.36 -4.33 -0.79
N LEU A 40 -3.49 -3.98 -0.17
CA LEU A 40 -4.77 -3.88 -0.87
C LEU A 40 -4.71 -2.86 -2.01
N LEU A 41 -4.06 -1.71 -1.78
CA LEU A 41 -3.82 -0.71 -2.82
C LEU A 41 -2.98 -1.27 -3.97
N ARG A 42 -1.84 -1.93 -3.67
CA ARG A 42 -0.98 -2.54 -4.71
C ARG A 42 -1.76 -3.57 -5.54
N LYS A 43 -2.57 -4.41 -4.89
CA LYS A 43 -3.42 -5.41 -5.57
C LYS A 43 -4.47 -4.75 -6.45
N ALA A 44 -5.09 -3.68 -5.98
CA ALA A 44 -6.07 -2.92 -6.75
C ALA A 44 -5.42 -2.22 -7.96
N ARG A 45 -4.25 -1.59 -7.79
CA ARG A 45 -3.48 -0.99 -8.90
C ARG A 45 -3.05 -2.02 -9.95
N ARG A 46 -2.62 -3.21 -9.53
CA ARG A 46 -2.29 -4.32 -10.47
C ARG A 46 -3.47 -4.70 -11.36
N LYS A 47 -4.72 -4.63 -10.88
CA LYS A 47 -5.90 -4.86 -11.72
C LYS A 47 -6.10 -3.79 -12.80
N LEU A 48 -5.57 -2.59 -12.58
CA LEU A 48 -5.69 -1.46 -13.50
C LEU A 48 -4.48 -1.29 -14.42
N GLN A 49 -3.40 -2.06 -14.22
CA GLN A 49 -2.11 -1.86 -14.90
C GLN A 49 -2.17 -2.00 -16.44
N PHE A 50 -3.22 -2.63 -16.95
CA PHE A 50 -3.44 -2.84 -18.39
C PHE A 50 -4.45 -1.86 -18.99
N LEU A 51 -5.02 -0.98 -18.18
CA LEU A 51 -5.82 0.12 -18.70
C LEU A 51 -4.90 1.14 -19.37
N TYR A 52 -5.36 1.66 -20.49
CA TYR A 52 -4.72 2.82 -21.09
C TYR A 52 -4.85 4.02 -20.14
N PRO A 53 -3.73 4.59 -19.65
CA PRO A 53 -3.76 5.73 -18.76
C PRO A 53 -4.47 6.90 -19.44
N HIS A 54 -5.42 7.52 -18.74
CA HIS A 54 -6.10 8.70 -19.30
C HIS A 54 -5.16 9.92 -19.35
N ASP A 55 -4.17 9.98 -18.45
CA ASP A 55 -3.30 11.15 -18.29
C ASP A 55 -2.13 11.18 -19.29
N ASP A 56 -1.71 10.02 -19.82
CA ASP A 56 -0.62 9.88 -20.82
C ASP A 56 -1.16 9.61 -22.23
N MET A 57 -2.08 10.46 -22.68
CA MET A 57 -2.61 10.42 -24.06
C MET A 57 -1.65 11.11 -25.03
N SER A 58 -0.41 10.58 -25.12
CA SER A 58 0.56 10.93 -26.16
C SER A 58 -0.06 10.85 -27.55
N GLU A 59 0.49 11.57 -28.54
CA GLU A 59 -0.02 11.50 -29.92
C GLU A 59 0.01 10.08 -30.50
N ASP A 60 0.95 9.24 -30.06
CA ASP A 60 1.09 7.83 -30.46
C ASP A 60 0.15 6.86 -29.71
N HIS A 61 -0.70 7.38 -28.82
CA HIS A 61 -1.56 6.54 -28.00
C HIS A 61 -2.59 5.78 -28.87
N PRO A 62 -2.87 4.48 -28.64
CA PRO A 62 -3.82 3.72 -29.47
C PRO A 62 -5.22 4.35 -29.54
N LEU A 63 -5.64 5.02 -28.48
CA LEU A 63 -6.89 5.80 -28.47
C LEU A 63 -6.79 7.14 -29.22
N SER A 64 -5.62 7.79 -29.35
CA SER A 64 -5.49 9.02 -30.17
C SER A 64 -5.50 8.68 -31.67
N LEU A 65 -4.85 7.58 -32.05
CA LEU A 65 -4.83 7.03 -33.41
C LEU A 65 -6.18 6.37 -33.80
N GLY A 66 -6.96 5.97 -32.81
CA GLY A 66 -8.27 5.33 -32.98
C GLY A 66 -9.40 6.28 -33.38
N GLY A 67 -10.29 5.79 -34.25
CA GLY A 67 -11.54 6.48 -34.58
C GLY A 67 -12.53 6.54 -33.41
N ARG A 68 -13.61 7.34 -33.58
CA ARG A 68 -14.66 7.55 -32.55
C ARG A 68 -15.23 6.25 -31.98
N ALA A 69 -15.40 5.23 -32.82
CA ALA A 69 -15.93 3.93 -32.41
C ALA A 69 -15.03 3.23 -31.37
N LEU A 70 -13.70 3.25 -31.57
CA LEU A 70 -12.75 2.63 -30.64
C LEU A 70 -12.72 3.36 -29.29
N LYS A 71 -12.75 4.70 -29.33
CA LYS A 71 -12.81 5.52 -28.11
C LYS A 71 -14.07 5.20 -27.29
N MET A 72 -15.22 5.09 -27.96
CA MET A 72 -16.48 4.74 -27.32
C MET A 72 -16.49 3.32 -26.76
N SER A 73 -16.04 2.32 -27.52
CA SER A 73 -15.99 0.94 -27.04
C SER A 73 -15.08 0.81 -25.83
N TYR A 74 -13.91 1.47 -25.85
CA TYR A 74 -13.01 1.48 -24.71
C TYR A 74 -13.64 2.13 -23.48
N ALA A 75 -14.26 3.31 -23.63
CA ALA A 75 -14.91 4.00 -22.53
C ALA A 75 -16.02 3.14 -21.88
N LEU A 76 -16.83 2.46 -22.69
CA LEU A 76 -17.86 1.54 -22.20
C LEU A 76 -17.25 0.35 -21.44
N THR A 77 -16.20 -0.28 -21.98
CA THR A 77 -15.50 -1.39 -21.31
C THR A 77 -14.91 -0.96 -19.97
N VAL A 78 -14.30 0.24 -19.91
CA VAL A 78 -13.77 0.79 -18.65
C VAL A 78 -14.91 1.03 -17.66
N GLN A 79 -16.02 1.63 -18.10
CA GLN A 79 -17.16 1.90 -17.25
C GLN A 79 -17.80 0.61 -16.70
N GLU A 80 -17.97 -0.42 -17.53
CA GLU A 80 -18.61 -1.68 -17.15
C GLU A 80 -17.75 -2.54 -16.23
N HIS A 81 -16.45 -2.59 -16.44
CA HIS A 81 -15.59 -3.56 -15.76
C HIS A 81 -14.61 -2.96 -14.74
N TYR A 82 -14.30 -1.67 -14.87
CA TYR A 82 -13.22 -1.05 -14.10
C TYR A 82 -13.67 0.11 -13.21
N SER A 83 -14.93 0.53 -13.28
CA SER A 83 -15.51 1.56 -12.39
C SER A 83 -15.26 1.25 -10.91
N VAL A 84 -15.62 0.04 -10.46
CA VAL A 84 -15.43 -0.37 -9.06
C VAL A 84 -13.94 -0.45 -8.67
N PRO A 85 -13.04 -1.13 -9.41
CA PRO A 85 -11.61 -1.10 -9.12
C PRO A 85 -10.99 0.30 -9.10
N LEU A 86 -11.42 1.21 -9.99
CA LEU A 86 -10.96 2.60 -10.03
C LEU A 86 -11.36 3.38 -8.77
N GLU A 87 -12.61 3.21 -8.32
CA GLU A 87 -13.09 3.81 -7.07
C GLU A 87 -12.35 3.25 -5.85
N GLN A 88 -12.09 1.94 -5.83
CA GLN A 88 -11.32 1.29 -4.76
C GLN A 88 -9.91 1.86 -4.65
N VAL A 89 -9.22 2.05 -5.78
CA VAL A 89 -7.88 2.66 -5.79
C VAL A 89 -7.93 4.08 -5.23
N LYS A 90 -8.84 4.93 -5.72
CA LYS A 90 -9.00 6.31 -5.24
C LYS A 90 -9.28 6.37 -3.73
N HIS A 91 -10.16 5.50 -3.24
CA HIS A 91 -10.47 5.41 -1.82
C HIS A 91 -9.22 5.01 -1.03
N LEU A 92 -8.52 3.94 -1.43
CA LEU A 92 -7.36 3.42 -0.70
C LEU A 92 -6.20 4.42 -0.70
N GLU A 93 -5.98 5.14 -1.80
CA GLU A 93 -4.98 6.22 -1.87
C GLU A 93 -5.29 7.36 -0.90
N SER A 94 -6.53 7.86 -0.91
CA SER A 94 -6.98 8.90 0.03
C SER A 94 -6.84 8.44 1.48
N LEU A 95 -7.26 7.20 1.76
CA LEU A 95 -7.15 6.60 3.08
C LEU A 95 -5.68 6.53 3.53
N LEU A 96 -4.79 6.01 2.69
CA LEU A 96 -3.38 5.81 3.06
C LEU A 96 -2.67 7.14 3.22
N ALA A 97 -3.02 8.16 2.43
CA ALA A 97 -2.51 9.51 2.62
C ALA A 97 -2.96 10.10 3.96
N ASN A 98 -4.22 9.91 4.35
CA ASN A 98 -4.71 10.37 5.65
C ASN A 98 -4.10 9.56 6.81
N PHE A 99 -3.89 8.25 6.61
CA PHE A 99 -3.24 7.39 7.58
C PHE A 99 -1.78 7.80 7.78
N ALA A 100 -1.03 8.05 6.70
CA ALA A 100 0.33 8.56 6.76
C ALA A 100 0.40 9.88 7.56
N LYS A 101 -0.53 10.82 7.32
CA LYS A 101 -0.61 12.07 8.10
C LYS A 101 -0.86 11.80 9.59
N ALA A 102 -1.76 10.87 9.92
CA ALA A 102 -2.03 10.52 11.31
C ALA A 102 -0.80 9.92 12.00
N ILE A 103 -0.07 9.03 11.32
CA ILE A 103 1.19 8.43 11.82
C ILE A 103 2.22 9.53 12.09
N LEU A 104 2.44 10.42 11.13
CA LEU A 104 3.39 11.51 11.24
C LEU A 104 3.01 12.54 12.31
N SER A 105 1.74 12.64 12.68
CA SER A 105 1.30 13.46 13.82
C SER A 105 1.48 12.77 15.18
N THR A 106 1.60 11.44 15.19
CA THR A 106 1.62 10.62 16.41
C THR A 106 3.05 10.27 16.82
N PHE A 107 3.92 9.94 15.86
CA PHE A 107 5.30 9.52 16.10
C PHE A 107 6.30 10.48 15.45
N SER A 108 7.50 10.56 16.04
CA SER A 108 8.56 11.39 15.47
C SER A 108 9.06 10.79 14.15
N GLN A 109 9.55 11.64 13.25
CA GLN A 109 10.13 11.19 11.99
C GLN A 109 11.38 10.32 12.19
N GLU A 110 12.12 10.54 13.29
CA GLU A 110 13.28 9.74 13.67
C GLU A 110 12.87 8.33 14.09
N ASP A 111 11.81 8.18 14.91
CA ASP A 111 11.30 6.86 15.31
C ASP A 111 10.79 6.06 14.12
N ILE A 112 10.05 6.71 13.22
CA ILE A 112 9.55 6.10 11.99
C ILE A 112 10.71 5.66 11.09
N LYS A 113 11.72 6.52 10.93
CA LYS A 113 12.91 6.20 10.14
C LYS A 113 13.66 5.01 10.74
N ASN A 114 13.94 5.04 12.04
CA ASN A 114 14.64 3.96 12.74
C ASN A 114 13.90 2.63 12.62
N TYR A 115 12.58 2.63 12.74
CA TYR A 115 11.73 1.46 12.53
C TYR A 115 11.78 0.95 11.08
N LEU A 116 11.70 1.83 10.09
CA LEU A 116 11.73 1.43 8.67
C LEU A 116 13.12 0.96 8.23
N ASP A 117 14.19 1.49 8.84
CA ASP A 117 15.58 1.12 8.56
C ASP A 117 15.99 -0.21 9.21
N SER A 118 15.26 -0.67 10.23
CA SER A 118 15.43 -2.02 10.77
C SER A 118 14.80 -3.13 9.91
N SER A 119 14.32 -2.81 8.70
CA SER A 119 13.65 -3.74 7.78
C SER A 119 12.54 -4.57 8.44
N PRO A 120 11.47 -3.91 8.92
CA PRO A 120 10.41 -4.58 9.66
C PRO A 120 9.54 -5.41 8.72
N SER A 121 9.00 -6.52 9.21
CA SER A 121 8.01 -7.29 8.45
C SER A 121 6.68 -6.55 8.38
N LEU A 122 6.07 -6.49 7.21
CA LEU A 122 4.78 -5.83 6.96
C LEU A 122 3.59 -6.79 7.17
N GLY A 123 3.76 -7.85 7.96
CA GLY A 123 2.74 -8.90 8.13
C GLY A 123 2.29 -9.52 6.80
N LEU A 124 3.16 -9.46 5.78
CA LEU A 124 2.85 -9.95 4.43
C LEU A 124 3.05 -11.46 4.32
N ARG A 125 3.85 -12.03 5.21
CA ARG A 125 4.06 -13.46 5.35
C ARG A 125 2.87 -14.11 6.05
N PRO A 126 2.39 -15.28 5.58
CA PRO A 126 1.38 -16.04 6.32
C PRO A 126 1.89 -16.36 7.72
N ASP A 127 0.96 -16.39 8.67
CA ASP A 127 1.22 -16.63 10.09
C ASP A 127 2.00 -17.96 10.25
N PRO A 128 3.11 -18.02 11.00
CA PRO A 128 3.87 -19.26 11.18
C PRO A 128 3.07 -20.38 11.84
N LYS A 129 1.92 -20.08 12.46
CA LYS A 129 0.98 -21.09 13.00
C LYS A 129 0.25 -21.89 11.93
N GLU A 130 0.16 -21.40 10.69
CA GLU A 130 -0.29 -22.20 9.54
C GLU A 130 0.86 -23.01 8.91
N ALA A 131 2.10 -22.74 9.33
CA ALA A 131 3.33 -23.34 8.83
C ALA A 131 4.00 -24.30 9.84
N GLU A 132 3.27 -24.78 10.85
CA GLU A 132 3.73 -25.90 11.69
C GLU A 132 3.71 -27.19 10.86
N GLY A 133 4.79 -27.43 10.11
CA GLY A 133 5.02 -28.67 9.36
C GLY A 133 5.77 -28.51 8.05
N LEU A 134 5.94 -27.29 7.55
CA LEU A 134 6.77 -27.02 6.38
C LEU A 134 8.10 -26.46 6.88
N GLU A 135 9.13 -27.31 6.87
CA GLU A 135 10.50 -26.81 6.71
C GLU A 135 10.47 -25.71 5.65
N SER A 136 11.14 -24.58 5.89
CA SER A 136 11.15 -23.41 5.00
C SER A 136 11.66 -23.80 3.61
N GLU A 137 10.81 -24.41 2.81
CA GLU A 137 11.12 -24.90 1.48
C GLU A 137 11.31 -23.66 0.62
N PHE A 138 12.51 -23.55 0.05
CA PHE A 138 12.83 -22.51 -0.90
C PHE A 138 11.92 -22.69 -2.13
N SER A 139 10.81 -21.93 -2.15
CA SER A 139 9.84 -21.90 -3.23
C SER A 139 9.94 -20.57 -3.97
N ALA A 140 9.74 -20.59 -5.29
CA ALA A 140 9.67 -19.38 -6.10
C ALA A 140 8.59 -18.41 -5.58
N ASP A 141 7.49 -18.92 -5.04
CA ASP A 141 6.42 -18.10 -4.46
C ASP A 141 6.89 -17.37 -3.20
N ASN A 142 7.70 -18.02 -2.36
CA ASN A 142 8.28 -17.41 -1.17
C ASN A 142 9.24 -16.28 -1.53
N LEU A 143 10.05 -16.47 -2.59
CA LEU A 143 10.98 -15.46 -3.08
C LEU A 143 10.27 -14.25 -3.70
N LEU A 144 9.16 -14.48 -4.42
CA LEU A 144 8.35 -13.41 -4.99
C LEU A 144 7.63 -12.60 -3.90
N LEU A 145 7.15 -13.25 -2.83
CA LEU A 145 6.54 -12.58 -1.68
C LEU A 145 7.55 -11.70 -0.95
N GLU A 146 8.77 -12.20 -0.73
CA GLU A 146 9.86 -11.42 -0.12
C GLU A 146 10.24 -10.21 -0.98
N ALA A 147 10.36 -10.40 -2.29
CA ALA A 147 10.62 -9.29 -3.21
C ALA A 147 9.47 -8.26 -3.21
N GLU A 148 8.21 -8.71 -3.13
CA GLU A 148 7.06 -7.82 -3.01
C GLU A 148 7.08 -7.03 -1.69
N GLU A 149 7.45 -7.68 -0.58
CA GLU A 149 7.57 -7.05 0.74
C GLU A 149 8.68 -5.98 0.76
N LEU A 150 9.83 -6.24 0.15
CA LEU A 150 10.91 -5.26 0.00
C LEU A 150 10.47 -4.05 -0.83
N LEU A 151 9.85 -4.27 -1.98
CA LEU A 151 9.32 -3.18 -2.82
C LEU A 151 8.22 -2.40 -2.10
N ALA A 152 7.38 -3.08 -1.32
CA ALA A 152 6.35 -2.43 -0.53
C ALA A 152 6.95 -1.56 0.57
N LEU A 153 7.96 -2.05 1.29
CA LEU A 153 8.69 -1.27 2.29
C LEU A 153 9.31 -0.01 1.70
N GLU A 154 9.93 -0.10 0.52
CA GLU A 154 10.54 1.06 -0.13
C GLU A 154 9.49 2.12 -0.51
N ASP A 155 8.34 1.70 -1.04
CA ASP A 155 7.26 2.63 -1.37
C ASP A 155 6.61 3.24 -0.11
N ILE A 156 6.48 2.47 0.97
CA ILE A 156 6.03 2.98 2.28
C ILE A 156 7.04 4.00 2.83
N LYS A 157 8.35 3.74 2.72
CA LYS A 157 9.39 4.71 3.06
C LYS A 157 9.18 6.02 2.30
N LYS A 158 8.94 5.97 0.99
CA LYS A 158 8.69 7.18 0.18
C LYS A 158 7.44 7.95 0.63
N LEU A 159 6.40 7.26 1.09
CA LEU A 159 5.16 7.88 1.56
C LEU A 159 5.30 8.53 2.95
N LEU A 160 6.01 7.87 3.88
CA LEU A 160 6.13 8.32 5.28
C LEU A 160 7.34 9.22 5.50
N LEU A 161 8.44 8.93 4.82
CA LEU A 161 9.65 9.74 4.81
C LEU A 161 9.62 10.54 3.51
N GLN A 162 8.73 11.54 3.43
CA GLN A 162 8.87 12.55 2.39
C GLN A 162 10.24 13.20 2.59
N GLU A 163 11.23 12.82 1.77
CA GLU A 163 12.40 13.64 1.61
C GLU A 163 11.86 15.00 1.15
N LYS A 164 11.99 16.01 2.01
CA LYS A 164 11.95 17.38 1.53
C LYS A 164 13.12 17.48 0.56
N SER A 165 12.85 17.23 -0.72
CA SER A 165 13.70 17.70 -1.81
C SER A 165 13.75 19.21 -1.65
N GLY A 166 14.80 19.68 -0.97
CA GLY A 166 15.15 21.09 -0.87
C GLY A 166 15.60 21.64 -2.21
#